data_AF-A0A1Y3G2H2-F1
#
_entry.id   AF-A0A1Y3G2H2-F1
#
_cell.length_a   1.000
_cell.length_b   1.000
_cell.length_c   1.000
_cell.angle_alpha   90.00
_cell.angle_beta   90.00
_cell.angle_gamma   90.00
#
_symmetry.space_group_name_H-M   'P 1'
#
loop_
_entity.id
_entity.type
_entity.pdbx_description
1 polymer ?
#
loop_
_entity_poly.entity_id
_entity_poly.type
_entity_poly.pdbx_seq_one_letter_code
_entity_poly.pdbx_strand_id
1 'polypeptide(L)'
;NALPADAVLTFYRQGDFVDLCRGPHLSNTADVGHAFRLLETAGAYWKGDRNRAMLQRIYGTAWRNEQELEAWEKQRAEAMLRGHRRLGREMDLFHFQEEAPGAVFWHPNGWTLFQTLLAYLRKRQRTESYVEVNTPDIMDLSLWKASGHWDKFGE
;
A
#
# COMPACT_ATOMS: atom_id res chain seq x y z
N ASN A 1 5.72 -2.97 -23.38
CA ASN A 1 4.97 -4.24 -23.32
C ASN A 1 5.88 -5.29 -23.92
N ALA A 2 6.21 -6.32 -23.15
CA ALA A 2 7.25 -7.29 -23.52
C ALA A 2 6.60 -8.66 -23.74
N LEU A 3 5.83 -8.76 -24.82
CA LEU A 3 5.41 -10.07 -25.33
C LEU A 3 6.37 -10.45 -26.47
N PRO A 4 6.78 -11.72 -26.56
CA PRO A 4 7.50 -12.23 -27.72
C PRO A 4 6.78 -11.89 -29.04
N ALA A 5 7.53 -11.74 -30.13
CA ALA A 5 6.95 -11.40 -31.43
C ALA A 5 5.98 -12.46 -31.97
N ASP A 6 6.17 -13.71 -31.55
CA ASP A 6 5.36 -14.89 -31.87
C ASP A 6 4.28 -15.19 -30.82
N ALA A 7 4.06 -14.28 -29.86
CA ALA A 7 3.06 -14.49 -28.82
C ALA A 7 1.65 -14.58 -29.42
N VAL A 8 0.99 -15.72 -29.19
CA VAL A 8 -0.42 -15.90 -29.54
C VAL A 8 -1.27 -15.04 -28.61
N LEU A 9 -2.00 -14.09 -29.19
CA LEU A 9 -2.94 -13.24 -28.48
C LEU A 9 -4.33 -13.85 -28.51
N THR A 10 -4.95 -14.00 -27.34
CA THR A 10 -6.32 -14.45 -27.17
C THR A 10 -7.19 -13.31 -26.70
N PHE A 11 -8.46 -13.32 -27.10
CA PHE A 11 -9.46 -12.35 -26.67
C PHE A 11 -10.61 -13.06 -25.97
N TYR A 12 -11.08 -12.49 -24.87
CA TYR A 12 -12.35 -12.85 -24.26
C TYR A 12 -13.47 -12.03 -24.90
N ARG A 13 -14.59 -12.68 -25.25
CA ARG A 13 -15.76 -12.01 -25.82
C ARG A 13 -17.01 -12.45 -25.07
N GLN A 14 -17.83 -11.47 -24.69
CA GLN A 14 -19.12 -11.67 -24.04
C GLN A 14 -20.14 -10.70 -24.65
N GLY A 15 -20.94 -11.19 -25.62
CA GLY A 15 -21.80 -10.33 -26.43
C GLY A 15 -20.96 -9.27 -27.17
N ASP A 16 -21.27 -8.00 -26.93
CA ASP A 16 -20.56 -6.86 -27.51
C ASP A 16 -19.26 -6.49 -26.76
N PHE A 17 -19.07 -7.01 -25.55
CA PHE A 17 -17.86 -6.78 -24.77
C PHE A 17 -16.72 -7.67 -25.27
N VAL A 18 -15.55 -7.08 -25.51
CA VAL A 18 -14.31 -7.78 -25.89
C VAL A 18 -13.17 -7.26 -25.04
N ASP A 19 -12.41 -8.18 -24.44
CA ASP A 19 -11.23 -7.86 -23.62
C ASP A 19 -10.01 -8.68 -24.05
N LEU A 20 -8.82 -8.07 -23.97
CA LEU A 20 -7.55 -8.73 -24.22
C LEU A 20 -7.09 -9.44 -22.94
N CYS A 21 -7.79 -10.52 -22.60
CA CYS A 21 -7.53 -11.35 -21.43
C CYS A 21 -7.12 -12.77 -21.84
N ARG A 22 -6.19 -13.36 -21.08
CA ARG A 22 -5.74 -14.75 -21.27
C ARG A 22 -6.63 -15.78 -20.57
N GLY A 23 -7.46 -15.35 -19.61
CA GLY A 23 -8.33 -16.23 -18.83
C GLY A 23 -7.59 -17.15 -17.85
N PRO A 24 -8.25 -18.22 -17.33
CA PRO A 24 -9.59 -18.67 -17.72
C PRO A 24 -10.72 -17.77 -17.20
N HIS A 25 -11.87 -17.88 -17.83
CA HIS A 25 -13.12 -17.24 -17.40
C HIS A 25 -14.11 -18.30 -16.92
N LEU A 26 -15.13 -17.88 -16.18
CA LEU A 26 -16.27 -18.75 -15.88
C LEU A 26 -16.99 -19.15 -17.17
N SER A 27 -17.63 -20.31 -17.15
CA SER A 27 -18.34 -20.86 -18.31
C SER A 27 -19.52 -19.97 -18.72
N ASN A 28 -20.21 -19.39 -17.75
CA ASN A 28 -21.32 -18.46 -17.97
C ASN A 28 -21.26 -17.30 -16.95
N THR A 29 -21.76 -16.13 -17.32
CA THR A 29 -21.90 -14.98 -16.41
C THR A 29 -22.90 -15.20 -15.29
N ALA A 30 -23.86 -16.11 -15.47
CA ALA A 30 -24.75 -16.55 -14.39
C ALA A 30 -23.96 -17.18 -13.23
N ASP A 31 -22.80 -17.80 -13.51
CA ASP A 31 -21.95 -18.45 -12.50
C ASP A 31 -21.26 -17.44 -11.57
N VAL A 32 -21.20 -16.15 -11.95
CA VAL A 32 -20.70 -15.07 -11.08
C VAL A 32 -21.61 -14.90 -9.86
N GLY A 33 -22.91 -15.17 -10.02
CA GLY A 33 -23.92 -14.95 -8.98
C GLY A 33 -24.04 -13.48 -8.57
N HIS A 34 -24.49 -13.27 -7.33
CA HIS A 34 -24.73 -11.94 -6.75
C HIS A 34 -23.75 -11.57 -5.64
N ALA A 35 -22.89 -12.49 -5.23
CA ALA A 35 -21.94 -12.32 -4.13
C ALA A 35 -20.70 -11.54 -4.55
N PHE A 36 -20.88 -10.31 -5.03
CA PHE A 36 -19.81 -9.38 -5.36
C PHE A 36 -20.11 -7.96 -4.87
N ARG A 37 -19.07 -7.19 -4.58
CA ARG A 37 -19.20 -5.83 -4.04
C ARG A 37 -18.21 -4.89 -4.69
N LEU A 38 -18.67 -3.71 -5.09
CA LEU A 38 -17.78 -2.58 -5.40
C LEU A 38 -17.35 -1.89 -4.10
N LEU A 39 -16.07 -1.55 -4.01
CA LEU A 39 -15.45 -1.03 -2.81
C LEU A 39 -15.16 0.46 -2.94
N GLU A 40 -13.93 0.81 -3.30
CA GLU A 40 -13.49 2.20 -3.46
C GLU A 40 -12.96 2.46 -4.87
N THR A 41 -12.83 3.74 -5.19
CA THR A 41 -12.13 4.21 -6.38
C THR A 41 -10.75 4.77 -5.99
N ALA A 42 -9.79 4.69 -6.91
CA ALA A 42 -8.46 5.25 -6.73
C ALA A 42 -7.91 5.79 -8.05
N GLY A 43 -6.99 6.76 -7.96
CA GLY A 43 -6.15 7.15 -9.09
C GLY A 43 -4.98 6.19 -9.24
N ALA A 44 -4.61 5.85 -10.47
CA ALA A 44 -3.42 5.06 -10.76
C ALA A 44 -2.69 5.58 -12.00
N TYR A 45 -1.38 5.45 -12.01
CA TYR A 45 -0.56 5.74 -13.18
C TYR A 45 -0.12 4.44 -13.84
N TRP A 46 -0.10 4.41 -15.17
CA TRP A 46 0.37 3.24 -15.90
C TRP A 46 1.82 2.92 -15.54
N LYS A 47 2.07 1.70 -15.06
CA LYS A 47 3.38 1.27 -14.51
C LYS A 47 3.94 2.16 -13.39
N GLY A 48 3.09 2.93 -12.71
CA GLY A 48 3.52 3.89 -11.69
C GLY A 48 4.21 5.15 -12.24
N ASP A 49 4.22 5.34 -13.56
CA ASP A 49 4.86 6.49 -14.22
C ASP A 49 3.97 7.73 -14.13
N ARG A 50 4.30 8.63 -13.20
CA ARG A 50 3.57 9.89 -12.93
C ARG A 50 3.52 10.87 -14.11
N ASN A 51 4.34 10.67 -15.14
CA ASN A 51 4.32 11.51 -16.35
C ASN A 51 3.21 11.10 -17.33
N ARG A 52 2.53 9.96 -17.09
CA ARG A 52 1.43 9.47 -17.91
C ARG A 52 0.09 9.98 -17.38
N ALA A 53 -0.95 9.87 -18.21
CA ALA A 53 -2.31 10.20 -17.81
C ALA A 53 -2.73 9.39 -16.57
N MET A 54 -3.36 10.07 -15.61
CA MET A 54 -3.97 9.42 -14.44
C MET A 54 -5.19 8.59 -14.89
N LEU A 55 -5.18 7.31 -14.55
CA LEU A 55 -6.27 6.37 -14.78
C LEU A 55 -7.16 6.27 -13.54
N GLN A 56 -8.45 5.99 -13.75
CA GLN A 56 -9.38 5.66 -12.67
C GLN A 56 -9.42 4.15 -12.46
N ARG A 57 -9.18 3.72 -11.23
CA ARG A 57 -9.26 2.31 -10.81
C ARG A 57 -10.46 2.14 -9.90
N ILE A 58 -11.28 1.13 -10.18
CA ILE A 58 -12.41 0.72 -9.33
C ILE A 58 -12.03 -0.61 -8.69
N TYR A 59 -12.04 -0.67 -7.35
CA TYR A 59 -11.82 -1.92 -6.62
C TYR A 59 -13.15 -2.63 -6.38
N GLY A 60 -13.12 -3.95 -6.47
CA GLY A 60 -14.24 -4.83 -6.15
C GLY A 60 -13.74 -6.17 -5.63
N THR A 61 -14.65 -6.95 -5.03
CA THR A 61 -14.40 -8.33 -4.60
C THR A 61 -15.57 -9.22 -5.05
N ALA A 62 -15.31 -10.52 -5.21
CA ALA A 62 -16.31 -11.51 -5.57
C ALA A 62 -16.05 -12.81 -4.80
N TRP A 63 -17.14 -13.49 -4.40
CA TRP A 63 -17.13 -14.70 -3.58
C TRP A 63 -18.06 -15.75 -4.18
N ARG A 64 -17.96 -16.99 -3.65
CA ARG A 64 -18.77 -18.10 -4.16
C ARG A 64 -20.24 -17.99 -3.77
N ASN A 65 -20.52 -17.38 -2.63
CA ASN A 65 -21.86 -17.23 -2.08
C ASN A 65 -21.93 -16.02 -1.14
N GLU A 66 -23.15 -15.61 -0.80
CA GLU A 66 -23.41 -14.41 0.02
C GLU A 66 -22.84 -14.54 1.44
N GLN A 67 -22.86 -15.74 2.02
CA GLN A 67 -22.36 -15.98 3.38
C GLN A 67 -20.85 -15.69 3.49
N GLU A 68 -20.07 -16.06 2.47
CA GLU A 68 -18.65 -15.76 2.40
C GLU A 68 -18.39 -14.25 2.21
N LEU A 69 -19.19 -13.59 1.37
CA LEU A 69 -19.09 -12.14 1.19
C LEU A 69 -19.39 -11.41 2.50
N GLU A 70 -20.49 -11.74 3.18
CA GLU A 70 -20.86 -11.13 4.46
C GLU A 70 -19.80 -11.37 5.55
N ALA A 71 -19.25 -12.59 5.62
CA ALA A 71 -18.18 -12.90 6.56
C ALA A 71 -16.92 -12.05 6.29
N TRP A 72 -16.55 -11.89 5.03
CA TRP A 72 -15.45 -11.01 4.64
C TRP A 72 -15.74 -9.54 4.92
N GLU A 73 -16.94 -9.05 4.64
CA GLU A 73 -17.34 -7.66 4.92
C GLU A 73 -17.25 -7.35 6.41
N LYS A 74 -17.69 -8.29 7.27
CA LYS A 74 -17.55 -8.18 8.72
C LYS A 74 -16.07 -8.08 9.14
N GLN A 75 -15.22 -8.96 8.63
CA GLN A 75 -13.78 -8.92 8.93
C GLN A 75 -13.13 -7.61 8.46
N ARG A 76 -13.51 -7.14 7.27
CA ARG A 76 -13.02 -5.88 6.72
C ARG A 76 -13.45 -4.69 7.59
N ALA A 77 -14.70 -4.67 8.05
CA ALA A 77 -15.19 -3.63 8.95
C ALA A 77 -14.40 -3.64 10.28
N GLU A 78 -14.18 -4.81 10.87
CA GLU A 78 -13.36 -4.95 12.08
C GLU A 78 -11.91 -4.48 11.88
N ALA A 79 -11.30 -4.77 10.73
CA ALA A 79 -9.97 -4.28 10.39
C ALA A 79 -9.92 -2.75 10.27
N MET A 80 -10.96 -2.13 9.71
CA MET A 80 -11.06 -0.67 9.62
C MET A 80 -11.19 -0.01 10.99
N LEU A 81 -11.86 -0.64 11.96
CA LEU A 81 -11.92 -0.14 13.34
C LEU A 81 -10.52 -0.04 13.97
N ARG A 82 -9.59 -0.92 13.56
CA ARG A 82 -8.24 -1.06 14.13
C ARG A 82 -7.16 -0.35 13.30
N GLY A 83 -7.55 0.46 12.31
CA GLY A 83 -6.61 1.17 11.46
C GLY A 83 -5.84 2.25 12.24
N HIS A 84 -4.51 2.21 12.20
CA HIS A 84 -3.64 3.16 12.94
C HIS A 84 -3.91 4.63 12.59
N ARG A 85 -4.35 4.95 11.37
CA ARG A 85 -4.73 6.32 10.98
C ARG A 85 -5.99 6.81 11.69
N ARG A 86 -6.94 5.90 11.91
CA ARG A 86 -8.17 6.18 12.64
C ARG A 86 -7.88 6.30 14.13
N LEU A 87 -7.24 5.30 14.71
CA LEU A 87 -6.85 5.31 16.12
C LEU A 87 -5.92 6.47 16.46
N GLY A 88 -4.99 6.82 15.56
CA GLY A 88 -4.11 7.96 15.72
C GLY A 88 -4.85 9.29 15.86
N ARG A 89 -5.98 9.44 15.16
CA ARG A 89 -6.88 10.60 15.31
C ARG A 89 -7.74 10.51 16.56
N GLU A 90 -8.39 9.36 16.79
CA GLU A 90 -9.31 9.16 17.92
C GLU A 90 -8.61 9.25 19.28
N MET A 91 -7.35 8.84 19.35
CA MET A 91 -6.53 8.84 20.57
C MET A 91 -5.56 10.03 20.65
N ASP A 92 -5.66 10.99 19.72
CA ASP A 92 -4.82 12.19 19.69
C ASP A 92 -3.31 11.88 19.72
N LEU A 93 -2.86 10.96 18.85
CA LEU A 93 -1.47 10.48 18.83
C LEU A 93 -0.60 11.27 17.88
N PHE A 94 -1.09 11.55 16.67
CA PHE A 94 -0.35 12.25 15.63
C PHE A 94 -1.27 12.76 14.52
N HIS A 95 -0.75 13.65 13.69
CA HIS A 95 -1.36 14.01 12.41
C HIS A 95 -0.32 14.23 11.31
N PHE A 96 -0.82 14.41 10.09
CA PHE A 96 -0.06 14.85 8.91
C PHE A 96 -0.73 16.12 8.37
N GLN A 97 0.07 17.02 7.81
CA GLN A 97 -0.40 18.26 7.18
C GLN A 97 0.35 18.52 5.88
N GLU A 98 -0.21 19.35 5.01
CA GLU A 98 0.27 19.55 3.64
C GLU A 98 1.64 20.23 3.58
N GLU A 99 1.99 21.00 4.60
CA GLU A 99 3.27 21.71 4.71
C GLU A 99 4.47 20.75 4.85
N ALA A 100 4.24 19.50 5.29
CA ALA A 100 5.29 18.48 5.36
C ALA A 100 4.75 17.09 4.97
N PRO A 101 4.55 16.83 3.66
CA PRO A 101 3.99 15.58 3.18
C PRO A 101 4.85 14.37 3.59
N GLY A 102 4.24 13.41 4.28
CA GLY A 102 4.92 12.21 4.76
C GLY A 102 5.70 12.39 6.07
N ALA A 103 5.79 13.61 6.61
CA ALA A 103 6.36 13.85 7.94
C ALA A 103 5.27 13.83 9.02
N VAL A 104 5.55 13.14 10.13
CA VAL A 104 4.59 12.94 11.23
C VAL A 104 4.71 14.09 12.24
N PHE A 105 3.59 14.70 12.60
CA PHE A 105 3.50 15.61 13.75
C PHE A 105 3.00 14.83 14.96
N TRP A 106 3.90 14.54 15.89
CA TRP A 106 3.58 13.79 17.11
C TRP A 106 2.93 14.68 18.16
N HIS A 107 1.79 14.22 18.69
CA HIS A 107 1.11 14.84 19.83
C HIS A 107 1.67 14.28 21.15
N PRO A 108 1.36 14.87 22.32
CA PRO A 108 1.91 14.39 23.59
C PRO A 108 1.69 12.90 23.86
N ASN A 109 0.51 12.35 23.55
CA ASN A 109 0.20 10.94 23.74
C ASN A 109 1.04 10.03 22.83
N GLY A 110 1.10 10.36 21.53
CA GLY A 110 1.87 9.59 20.55
C GLY A 110 3.38 9.70 20.79
N TRP A 111 3.86 10.89 21.19
CA TRP A 111 5.27 11.09 21.52
C TRP A 111 5.69 10.31 22.75
N THR A 112 4.85 10.25 23.79
CA THR A 112 5.07 9.43 24.98
C THR A 112 5.18 7.95 24.63
N LEU A 113 4.28 7.45 23.77
CA LEU A 113 4.32 6.08 23.27
C LEU A 113 5.63 5.80 22.52
N PHE A 114 6.00 6.68 21.58
CA PHE A 114 7.23 6.55 20.80
C PHE A 114 8.48 6.53 21.69
N GLN A 115 8.58 7.45 22.65
CA GLN A 115 9.71 7.51 23.59
C GLN A 115 9.80 6.27 24.49
N THR A 116 8.66 5.69 24.88
CA THR A 116 8.63 4.45 25.66
C THR A 116 9.23 3.28 24.87
N LEU A 117 8.88 3.15 23.59
CA LEU A 117 9.44 2.13 22.70
C LEU A 117 10.94 2.34 22.45
N LEU A 118 11.35 3.59 22.22
CA LEU A 118 12.74 3.95 22.03
C LEU A 118 13.59 3.64 23.28
N ALA A 119 13.08 3.99 24.47
CA ALA A 119 13.75 3.68 25.73
C ALA A 119 13.92 2.16 25.94
N TYR A 120 12.91 1.37 25.59
CA TYR A 120 13.00 -0.09 25.60
C TYR A 120 14.09 -0.61 24.64
N LEU A 121 14.10 -0.15 23.38
CA LEU A 121 15.10 -0.57 22.39
C LEU A 121 16.52 -0.20 22.81
N ARG A 122 16.73 1.03 23.28
CA ARG A 122 18.02 1.49 23.82
C ARG A 122 18.50 0.61 24.96
N LYS A 123 17.59 0.21 25.87
CA LYS A 123 17.92 -0.71 26.96
C LYS A 123 18.39 -2.06 26.42
N ARG A 124 17.68 -2.65 25.46
CA ARG A 124 18.04 -3.92 24.83
C ARG A 124 19.40 -3.84 24.13
N GLN A 125 19.63 -2.80 23.33
CA GLN A 125 20.89 -2.55 22.64
C GLN A 125 22.07 -2.44 23.61
N ARG A 126 21.91 -1.72 24.73
CA ARG A 126 22.94 -1.64 25.78
C ARG A 126 23.26 -3.00 26.40
N THR A 127 22.25 -3.85 26.64
CA THR A 127 22.47 -5.20 27.15
C THR A 127 23.25 -6.07 26.16
N GLU A 128 23.04 -5.87 24.86
CA GLU A 128 23.77 -6.55 23.78
C GLU A 128 25.08 -5.83 23.39
N SER A 129 25.57 -4.91 24.24
CA SER A 129 26.85 -4.18 24.05
C SER A 129 26.94 -3.31 22.78
N TYR A 130 25.81 -2.87 22.23
CA TYR A 130 25.81 -1.86 21.17
C TYR A 130 26.17 -0.48 21.74
N VAL A 131 26.99 0.28 21.00
CA VAL A 131 27.34 1.66 21.34
C VAL A 131 26.41 2.61 20.58
N GLU A 132 25.56 3.33 21.31
CA GLU A 132 24.68 4.34 20.72
C GLU A 132 25.50 5.57 20.28
N VAL A 133 25.33 5.99 19.02
CA VAL A 133 26.00 7.15 18.42
C VAL A 133 24.97 8.06 17.75
N ASN A 134 25.33 9.33 17.51
CA ASN A 134 24.50 10.30 16.80
C ASN A 134 25.27 10.89 15.62
N THR A 135 24.66 10.90 14.44
CA THR A 135 25.25 11.38 13.18
C THR A 135 24.33 12.40 12.53
N PRO A 136 24.85 13.37 11.75
CA PRO A 136 24.03 14.29 10.97
C PRO A 136 22.99 13.59 10.06
N ASP A 137 21.83 14.21 9.86
CA ASP A 137 20.80 13.69 8.95
C ASP A 137 21.14 13.95 7.47
N ILE A 138 21.89 15.02 7.20
CA ILE A 138 22.30 15.45 5.85
C ILE A 138 23.80 15.25 5.71
N MET A 139 24.19 14.54 4.66
CA MET A 139 25.58 14.22 4.33
C MET A 139 25.94 14.71 2.93
N ASP A 140 27.22 15.01 2.72
CA ASP A 140 27.73 15.39 1.39
C ASP A 140 27.54 14.25 0.36
N LEU A 141 27.32 14.64 -0.90
CA LEU A 141 27.11 13.72 -2.02
C LEU A 141 28.23 12.68 -2.15
N SER A 142 29.47 13.04 -1.82
CA SER A 142 30.62 12.13 -1.88
C SER A 142 30.42 10.85 -1.07
N LEU A 143 29.74 10.91 0.09
CA LEU A 143 29.47 9.73 0.92
C LEU A 143 28.49 8.76 0.24
N TRP A 144 27.45 9.29 -0.41
CA TRP A 144 26.46 8.49 -1.13
C TRP A 144 27.04 7.80 -2.35
N LYS A 145 28.00 8.47 -3.03
CA LYS A 145 28.78 7.87 -4.13
C LYS A 145 29.70 6.78 -3.61
N ALA A 146 30.45 7.06 -2.54
CA ALA A 146 31.38 6.09 -1.96
C ALA A 146 30.67 4.83 -1.44
N SER A 147 29.43 4.95 -0.94
CA SER A 147 28.63 3.83 -0.46
C SER A 147 27.89 3.07 -1.58
N GLY A 148 27.93 3.56 -2.82
CA GLY A 148 27.19 2.99 -3.96
C GLY A 148 25.67 3.22 -3.92
N HIS A 149 25.16 3.98 -2.95
CA HIS A 149 23.73 4.28 -2.84
C HIS A 149 23.28 5.29 -3.90
N TRP A 150 24.19 6.16 -4.34
CA TRP A 150 23.91 7.13 -5.40
C TRP A 150 23.39 6.47 -6.68
N ASP A 151 24.00 5.36 -7.10
CA ASP A 151 23.64 4.67 -8.35
C ASP A 151 22.22 4.05 -8.31
N LYS A 152 21.65 3.85 -7.11
CA LYS A 152 20.33 3.22 -6.91
C LYS A 152 19.23 4.20 -6.49
N PHE A 153 19.58 5.27 -5.79
CA PHE A 153 18.63 6.19 -5.14
C PHE A 153 18.82 7.66 -5.56
N GLY A 154 19.76 7.96 -6.45
CA GLY A 154 20.04 9.32 -6.93
C GLY A 154 19.08 9.82 -8.02
N GLU A 155 18.25 8.94 -8.58
CA GLU A 155 17.18 9.23 -9.56
C GLU A 155 15.79 9.02 -8.94
#